data_AF-A0A6G7XJU0-F1
#
_entry.id   AF-A0A6G7XJU0-F1
#
_cell.length_a   1.000
_cell.length_b   1.000
_cell.length_c   1.000
_cell.angle_alpha   90.00
_cell.angle_beta   90.00
_cell.angle_gamma   90.00
#
_symmetry.space_group_name_H-M   'P 1'
#
loop_
_entity.id
_entity.type
_entity.pdbx_description
1 polymer ?
#
loop_
_entity_poly.entity_id
_entity_poly.type
_entity_poly.pdbx_seq_one_letter_code
_entity_poly.pdbx_strand_id
1 'polypeptide(L)'
;MRSISDGTAVAAARTLRTPYHSLGGEDGMQIPAWAQHRSVYRAAGRTLYLVETDRVDDAKLDLKRLDRAGWDVQVTEDPTGPITRIALTRKELAQAA
;
A
#
# COMPACT_ATOMS: atom_id res chain seq x y z
N MET A 1 25.47 33.75 28.49
CA MET A 1 25.80 32.68 27.53
C MET A 1 25.28 31.35 28.07
N ARG A 2 24.09 30.92 27.65
CA ARG A 2 23.58 29.56 27.82
C ARG A 2 22.54 29.35 26.73
N SER A 3 22.89 28.47 25.81
CA SER A 3 22.18 28.21 24.57
C SER A 3 20.77 27.69 24.82
N ILE A 4 19.80 28.34 24.20
CA ILE A 4 18.51 27.76 23.86
C ILE A 4 18.76 26.77 22.72
N SER A 5 18.75 25.47 23.02
CA SER A 5 18.75 24.45 21.97
C SER A 5 17.33 24.34 21.45
N ASP A 6 17.17 24.90 20.26
CA ASP A 6 16.07 24.77 19.31
C ASP A 6 15.49 23.34 19.30
N GLY A 7 14.24 23.22 19.76
CA GLY A 7 13.46 21.98 19.76
C GLY A 7 12.58 21.85 18.53
N THR A 8 13.06 22.33 17.37
CA THR A 8 12.29 22.30 16.12
C THR A 8 12.88 21.31 15.13
N ALA A 9 11.99 20.56 14.49
CA ALA A 9 12.20 19.57 13.43
C ALA A 9 12.84 18.26 13.91
N VAL A 10 12.12 17.14 13.94
CA VAL A 10 11.45 16.59 12.76
C VAL A 10 10.06 16.11 13.19
N ALA A 11 9.02 16.86 12.82
CA ALA A 11 7.74 16.23 12.57
C ALA A 11 8.03 15.17 11.51
N ALA A 12 8.17 13.91 11.95
CA ALA A 12 8.46 12.79 11.09
C ALA A 12 7.49 12.91 9.93
N ALA A 13 8.01 13.28 8.75
CA ALA A 13 7.29 13.12 7.53
C ALA A 13 6.79 11.69 7.59
N ARG A 14 5.49 11.51 7.83
CA ARG A 14 4.87 10.18 7.82
C ARG A 14 5.01 9.78 6.37
N THR A 15 6.16 9.21 6.02
CA THR A 15 6.46 8.70 4.69
C THR A 15 5.28 7.83 4.38
N LEU A 16 4.48 8.24 3.39
CA LEU A 16 3.26 7.55 3.01
C LEU A 16 3.67 6.13 2.66
N ARG A 17 3.49 5.21 3.61
CA ARG A 17 3.91 3.82 3.44
C ARG A 17 3.09 3.26 2.29
N THR A 18 3.78 2.75 1.27
CA THR A 18 3.14 2.01 0.18
C THR A 18 2.72 0.62 0.69
N PRO A 19 1.86 -0.13 -0.01
CA PRO A 19 1.52 -1.49 0.39
C PRO A 19 2.77 -2.37 0.56
N TYR A 20 3.78 -2.18 -0.28
CA TYR A 20 5.03 -2.93 -0.24
C TYR A 20 5.88 -2.66 1.01
N HIS A 21 5.77 -1.48 1.62
CA HIS A 21 6.38 -1.22 2.94
C HIS A 21 5.64 -1.95 4.07
N SER A 22 4.34 -2.23 3.90
CA SER A 22 3.59 -3.06 4.85
C SER A 22 3.93 -4.54 4.72
N LEU A 23 4.49 -4.98 3.59
CA LEU A 23 4.93 -6.37 3.37
C LEU A 23 6.34 -6.64 3.89
N GLY A 24 7.27 -5.71 3.71
CA GLY A 24 8.68 -5.92 4.06
C GLY A 24 9.06 -5.60 5.52
N GLY A 25 8.11 -5.15 6.36
CA GLY A 25 8.34 -5.01 7.80
C GLY A 25 9.44 -4.01 8.16
N GLU A 26 10.40 -4.45 9.00
CA GLU A 26 11.56 -3.65 9.42
C GLU A 26 12.70 -3.68 8.39
N ASP A 27 12.75 -4.70 7.54
CA ASP A 27 13.74 -4.87 6.46
C ASP A 27 13.50 -3.94 5.26
N GLY A 28 12.40 -3.18 5.28
CA GLY A 28 12.10 -2.14 4.31
C GLY A 28 10.97 -2.53 3.35
N MET A 29 11.08 -2.10 2.10
CA MET A 29 10.04 -2.32 1.08
C MET A 29 10.23 -3.67 0.40
N GLN A 30 9.18 -4.50 0.36
CA GLN A 30 9.18 -5.78 -0.35
C GLN A 30 8.15 -5.77 -1.48
N ILE A 31 8.63 -5.89 -2.73
CA ILE A 31 7.77 -6.10 -3.90
C ILE A 31 7.75 -7.61 -4.22
N PRO A 32 6.63 -8.30 -3.98
CA PRO A 32 6.51 -9.72 -4.27
C PRO A 32 6.35 -10.00 -5.77
N ALA A 33 6.72 -11.20 -6.21
CA ALA A 33 6.71 -11.59 -7.62
C ALA A 33 5.32 -11.58 -8.27
N TRP A 34 4.25 -11.78 -7.48
CA TRP A 34 2.88 -11.70 -7.99
C TRP A 34 2.49 -10.28 -8.43
N ALA A 35 3.20 -9.23 -7.98
CA ALA A 35 2.87 -7.84 -8.29
C ALA A 35 3.47 -7.36 -9.62
N GLN A 36 2.92 -7.85 -10.74
CA GLN A 36 3.50 -7.71 -12.09
C GLN A 36 3.33 -6.32 -12.68
N HIS A 37 2.10 -5.90 -12.95
CA HIS A 37 1.81 -4.56 -13.48
C HIS A 37 1.29 -3.68 -12.36
N ARG A 38 2.05 -2.63 -12.03
CA ARG A 38 1.80 -1.79 -10.86
C ARG A 38 1.57 -0.35 -11.30
N SER A 39 0.38 0.16 -11.04
CA SER A 39 0.00 1.55 -11.32
C SER A 39 -0.42 2.25 -10.04
N VAL A 40 -0.14 3.55 -9.95
CA VAL A 40 -0.52 4.37 -8.81
C VAL A 40 -1.33 5.56 -9.29
N TYR A 41 -2.55 5.68 -8.78
CA TYR A 41 -3.47 6.77 -9.07
C TYR A 41 -3.65 7.62 -7.81
N ARG A 42 -3.58 8.95 -7.96
CA ARG A 42 -3.77 9.90 -6.86
C ARG A 42 -4.87 10.86 -7.23
N ALA A 43 -5.92 10.94 -6.41
CA ALA A 43 -7.05 11.83 -6.63
C ALA A 43 -7.69 12.20 -5.29
N ALA A 44 -8.08 13.46 -5.12
CA ALA A 44 -8.82 13.96 -3.94
C ALA A 44 -8.23 13.51 -2.58
N GLY A 45 -6.91 13.59 -2.41
CA GLY A 45 -6.23 13.18 -1.18
C GLY A 45 -6.15 11.67 -0.95
N ARG A 46 -6.63 10.85 -1.88
CA ARG A 46 -6.57 9.38 -1.85
C ARG A 46 -5.52 8.87 -2.83
N THR A 47 -4.94 7.72 -2.49
CA THR A 47 -4.02 6.99 -3.36
C THR A 47 -4.56 5.57 -3.58
N LEU A 48 -4.71 5.18 -4.84
CA LEU A 48 -5.05 3.83 -5.28
C LEU A 48 -3.81 3.20 -5.89
N TYR A 49 -3.43 2.04 -5.36
CA TYR A 49 -2.44 1.17 -5.98
C TYR A 49 -3.21 0.07 -6.70
N LEU A 50 -3.05 0.00 -8.02
CA LEU A 50 -3.62 -1.04 -8.85
C LEU A 50 -2.50 -2.01 -9.23
N VAL A 51 -2.72 -3.29 -8.99
CA VAL A 51 -1.79 -4.36 -9.30
C VAL A 51 -2.50 -5.40 -10.15
N GLU A 52 -1.91 -5.76 -11.28
CA GLU A 52 -2.39 -6.89 -12.09
C GLU A 52 -1.48 -8.10 -11.86
N THR A 53 -2.09 -9.29 -11.82
CA THR A 53 -1.40 -10.56 -11.58
C THR A 53 -2.12 -11.70 -12.28
N ASP A 54 -1.37 -12.66 -12.82
CA ASP A 54 -1.87 -13.97 -13.25
C ASP A 54 -1.71 -15.06 -12.15
N ARG A 55 -1.21 -14.68 -10.97
CA ARG A 55 -0.85 -15.58 -9.86
C ARG A 55 -1.52 -15.15 -8.56
N VAL A 56 -2.83 -14.97 -8.59
CA VAL A 56 -3.60 -14.52 -7.41
C VAL A 56 -3.46 -15.47 -6.21
N ASP A 57 -3.28 -16.77 -6.44
CA ASP A 57 -3.05 -17.75 -5.38
C ASP A 57 -1.80 -17.44 -4.55
N ASP A 58 -0.72 -17.01 -5.20
CA ASP A 58 0.54 -16.64 -4.55
C ASP A 58 0.39 -15.34 -3.74
N ALA A 59 -0.57 -14.48 -4.09
CA ALA A 59 -0.83 -13.23 -3.41
C ALA A 59 -1.64 -13.40 -2.11
N LYS A 60 -2.38 -14.51 -1.93
CA LYS A 60 -3.39 -14.67 -0.86
C LYS A 60 -2.88 -14.34 0.54
N LEU A 61 -1.67 -14.77 0.90
CA LEU A 61 -1.11 -14.52 2.23
C LEU A 61 -0.71 -13.05 2.40
N ASP A 62 -0.11 -12.45 1.39
CA ASP A 62 0.28 -11.04 1.40
C ASP A 62 -0.94 -10.13 1.44
N LEU A 63 -1.99 -10.45 0.68
CA LEU A 63 -3.25 -9.69 0.72
C LEU A 63 -3.89 -9.69 2.11
N LYS A 64 -3.87 -10.82 2.82
CA LYS A 64 -4.31 -10.88 4.24
C LYS A 64 -3.44 -10.03 5.16
N ARG A 65 -2.12 -9.97 4.91
CA ARG A 65 -1.20 -9.11 5.70
C ARG A 65 -1.49 -7.63 5.44
N LEU A 66 -1.73 -7.26 4.19
CA LEU A 66 -2.09 -5.89 3.80
C LEU A 66 -3.41 -5.47 4.45
N ASP A 67 -4.42 -6.33 4.41
CA ASP A 67 -5.72 -6.07 5.05
C ASP A 67 -5.57 -5.75 6.54
N ARG A 68 -4.76 -6.56 7.26
CA ARG A 68 -4.42 -6.35 8.67
C ARG A 68 -3.58 -5.09 8.92
N ALA A 69 -2.77 -4.68 7.95
CA ALA A 69 -1.94 -3.47 8.01
C ALA A 69 -2.71 -2.18 7.68
N GLY A 70 -4.05 -2.25 7.58
CA GLY A 70 -4.92 -1.09 7.36
C GLY A 70 -5.12 -0.72 5.89
N TRP A 71 -4.82 -1.65 4.97
CA TRP A 71 -5.19 -1.51 3.56
C TRP A 71 -6.59 -2.06 3.32
N ASP A 72 -7.38 -1.36 2.53
CA ASP A 72 -8.57 -1.91 1.90
C ASP A 72 -8.12 -2.64 0.64
N VAL A 73 -8.50 -3.92 0.54
CA VAL A 73 -8.05 -4.83 -0.50
C VAL A 73 -9.26 -5.28 -1.31
N GLN A 74 -9.31 -4.88 -2.57
CA GLN A 74 -10.36 -5.27 -3.50
C GLN A 74 -9.75 -6.11 -4.61
N VAL A 75 -10.28 -7.32 -4.83
CA VAL A 75 -9.80 -8.25 -5.85
C VAL A 75 -10.90 -8.41 -6.89
N THR A 76 -10.58 -8.13 -8.15
CA THR A 76 -11.48 -8.26 -9.29
C THR A 76 -10.83 -9.18 -10.31
N GLU A 77 -11.40 -10.36 -10.49
CA GLU A 77 -11.02 -11.28 -11.55
C GLU A 77 -11.55 -10.75 -12.89
N ASP A 78 -10.71 -10.76 -13.92
CA ASP A 78 -11.16 -10.37 -15.25
C ASP A 78 -11.99 -11.51 -15.87
N PRO A 79 -13.26 -11.28 -16.26
CA PRO A 79 -14.08 -12.34 -16.83
C PRO A 79 -13.65 -12.75 -18.24
N THR A 80 -12.73 -12.01 -18.87
CA THR A 80 -12.29 -12.21 -20.26
C THR A 80 -10.85 -12.71 -20.38
N GLY A 81 -10.11 -12.87 -19.28
CA GLY A 81 -8.73 -13.31 -19.32
C GLY A 81 -8.18 -13.74 -17.95
N PRO A 82 -6.96 -14.31 -17.92
CA PRO A 82 -6.37 -14.88 -16.71
C PRO A 82 -5.83 -13.82 -15.72
N ILE A 83 -6.05 -12.53 -15.99
CA ILE A 83 -5.46 -11.44 -15.23
C ILE A 83 -6.43 -11.01 -14.13
N THR A 84 -5.98 -11.11 -12.89
CA THR A 84 -6.68 -10.59 -11.72
C THR A 84 -6.16 -9.20 -11.39
N ARG A 85 -7.07 -8.26 -11.15
CA ARG A 85 -6.76 -6.90 -10.70
C ARG A 85 -6.96 -6.80 -9.20
N ILE A 86 -5.98 -6.20 -8.53
CA ILE A 86 -5.96 -6.00 -7.08
C ILE A 86 -5.83 -4.49 -6.84
N ALA A 87 -6.87 -3.90 -6.27
CA ALA A 87 -6.90 -2.51 -5.86
C ALA A 87 -6.61 -2.41 -4.36
N LEU A 88 -5.67 -1.53 -4.00
CA LEU A 88 -5.24 -1.29 -2.62
C LEU A 88 -5.36 0.20 -2.28
N THR A 89 -6.10 0.51 -1.21
CA THR A 89 -6.24 1.88 -0.68
C THR A 89 -6.07 1.90 0.84
N ARG A 90 -5.87 3.05 1.48
CA ARG A 90 -5.82 3.14 2.95
C ARG A 90 -7.25 3.17 3.52
N LYS A 91 -7.57 2.24 4.44
CA LYS A 91 -8.88 2.18 5.14
C LYS A 91 -9.23 3.49 5.86
N GLU A 92 -8.23 4.14 6.46
CA GLU A 92 -8.37 5.40 7.20
C GLU A 92 -8.93 6.53 6.32
N LEU A 93 -8.66 6.50 5.02
CA LEU A 93 -9.16 7.49 4.06
C LEU A 93 -10.47 7.07 3.38
N ALA A 94 -10.86 5.80 3.51
CA ALA A 94 -12.11 5.27 2.98
C ALA A 94 -13.30 5.58 3.90
N GLN A 95 -13.10 5.60 5.22
CA GLN A 95 -14.17 5.83 6.21
C GLN A 95 -14.54 7.32 6.45
N ALA A 96 -13.77 8.26 5.91
CA ALA A 96 -13.97 9.70 6.13
C ALA A 96 -14.90 10.36 5.09
N ALA A 97 -15.77 9.61 4.41
CA ALA A 97 -16.69 10.11 3.39
C ALA A 97 -18.12 9.60 3.61
#